data_AF-A0A914VID1-F1
#
_entry.id   AF-A0A914VID1-F1
#
_cell.length_a   1.000
_cell.length_b   1.000
_cell.length_c   1.000
_cell.angle_alpha   90.00
_cell.angle_beta   90.00
_cell.angle_gamma   90.00
#
_symmetry.space_group_name_H-M   'P 1'
#
loop_
_entity.id
_entity.type
_entity.pdbx_description
1 polymer ?
#
loop_
_entity_poly.entity_id
_entity_poly.type
_entity_poly.pdbx_seq_one_letter_code
_entity_poly.pdbx_strand_id
1 'polypeptide(L)'
;MSFQGYLSEAGASLVDQKLQLNIVPKTRVVRLAAPTFNYSRLDRTKARTKQSIMDRYPHIGRRFNRIGLPPKLGSFQMFVNEYKDAEYWLRQWESQPEQAPPPATKKDFQLQFERMVVLDYIIRNTG
;
A
#
# COMPACT_ATOMS: atom_id res chain seq x y z
N MET A 1 -1.73 -15.78 13.64
CA MET A 1 -1.59 -14.93 12.44
C MET A 1 -1.13 -13.55 12.89
N SER A 2 0.10 -13.17 12.55
CA SER A 2 0.76 -11.95 13.03
C SER A 2 0.12 -10.70 12.41
N PHE A 3 -0.32 -9.77 13.26
CA PHE A 3 -0.95 -8.48 12.91
C PHE A 3 0.03 -7.44 12.34
N GLN A 4 1.04 -7.86 11.56
CA GLN A 4 2.20 -7.02 11.22
C GLN A 4 2.38 -6.73 9.73
N GLY A 5 1.52 -7.24 8.84
CA GLY A 5 1.65 -7.01 7.39
C GLY A 5 1.81 -5.52 7.03
N TYR A 6 0.92 -4.66 7.52
CA TYR A 6 1.01 -3.20 7.26
C TYR A 6 2.26 -2.52 7.83
N LEU A 7 2.87 -3.08 8.88
CA LEU A 7 4.13 -2.60 9.43
C LEU A 7 5.31 -3.05 8.58
N SER A 8 5.25 -4.27 8.03
CA SER A 8 6.23 -4.75 7.06
C SER A 8 6.25 -3.85 5.81
N GLU A 9 5.07 -3.54 5.27
CA GLU A 9 4.91 -2.64 4.10
C GLU A 9 5.49 -1.24 4.35
N ALA A 10 5.14 -0.62 5.48
CA ALA A 10 5.68 0.68 5.85
C ALA A 10 7.19 0.60 6.18
N GLY A 11 7.64 -0.52 6.73
CA GLY A 11 9.04 -0.80 7.05
C GLY A 11 9.91 -0.91 5.79
N ALA A 12 9.43 -1.57 4.74
CA ALA A 12 10.12 -1.66 3.45
C ALA A 12 10.35 -0.25 2.86
N SER A 13 9.33 0.61 2.88
CA SER A 13 9.48 2.01 2.44
C SER A 13 10.45 2.80 3.33
N LEU A 14 10.49 2.55 4.63
CA LEU A 14 11.44 3.19 5.55
C LEU A 14 12.88 2.76 5.27
N VAL A 15 13.13 1.47 5.03
CA VAL A 15 14.46 0.94 4.69
C VAL A 15 14.92 1.48 3.33
N ASP A 16 14.04 1.47 2.32
CA ASP A 16 14.30 2.05 1.00
C ASP A 16 14.76 3.52 1.11
N GLN A 17 14.05 4.35 1.88
CA GLN A 17 14.41 5.75 2.10
C GLN A 17 15.74 5.90 2.85
N LYS A 18 16.01 5.04 3.85
CA LYS A 18 17.24 5.10 4.64
C LYS A 18 18.47 4.75 3.80
N LEU A 19 18.31 3.83 2.86
CA LEU A 19 19.36 3.37 1.95
C LEU A 19 19.40 4.14 0.62
N GLN A 20 18.48 5.08 0.41
CA GLN A 20 18.36 5.89 -0.82
C GLN A 20 18.20 5.03 -2.09
N LEU A 21 17.51 3.90 -1.99
CA LEU A 21 17.29 2.99 -3.12
C LEU A 21 16.25 3.57 -4.10
N ASN A 22 15.21 4.22 -3.56
CA ASN A 22 14.14 4.88 -4.32
C ASN A 22 13.41 3.95 -5.28
N ILE A 23 13.18 2.70 -4.87
CA ILE A 23 12.48 1.67 -5.66
C ILE A 23 11.12 1.30 -5.05
N VAL A 24 10.91 1.53 -3.74
CA VAL A 24 9.61 1.31 -3.09
C VAL A 24 8.77 2.60 -3.19
N PRO A 25 7.57 2.55 -3.81
CA PRO A 25 6.66 3.69 -3.75
C PRO A 25 6.34 4.02 -2.29
N LYS A 26 6.33 5.32 -1.95
CA LYS A 26 6.20 5.79 -0.57
C LYS A 26 5.01 5.15 0.15
N THR A 27 5.30 4.42 1.22
CA THR A 27 4.29 3.72 2.04
C THR A 27 4.33 4.18 3.49
N ARG A 28 3.15 4.45 4.07
CA ARG A 28 3.03 4.84 5.49
C ARG A 28 1.87 4.14 6.17
N VAL A 29 1.94 4.08 7.50
CA VAL A 29 0.81 3.66 8.34
C VAL A 29 -0.19 4.81 8.42
N VAL A 30 -1.44 4.57 8.05
CA VAL A 30 -2.53 5.55 8.07
C VAL A 30 -3.78 4.99 8.73
N ARG A 31 -4.72 5.87 9.07
CA ARG A 31 -6.05 5.52 9.55
C ARG A 31 -7.11 6.07 8.61
N LEU A 32 -7.83 5.19 7.92
CA LEU A 32 -8.85 5.59 6.93
C LEU A 32 -10.19 4.92 7.21
N ALA A 33 -11.29 5.60 6.91
CA ALA A 33 -12.63 5.05 6.94
C ALA A 33 -13.30 5.26 5.58
N ALA A 34 -13.72 4.18 4.92
CA ALA A 34 -14.50 4.24 3.68
C ALA A 34 -15.63 3.20 3.71
N PRO A 35 -16.84 3.47 3.17
CA PRO A 35 -17.97 2.52 3.18
C PRO A 35 -17.69 1.17 2.50
N THR A 36 -16.77 1.18 1.53
CA THR A 36 -16.30 0.03 0.76
C THR A 36 -15.40 -0.90 1.57
N PHE A 37 -14.82 -0.44 2.69
CA PHE A 37 -14.01 -1.31 3.54
C PHE A 37 -14.88 -2.36 4.26
N ASN A 38 -14.29 -3.52 4.54
CA ASN A 38 -15.01 -4.62 5.20
C ASN A 38 -15.20 -4.35 6.70
N TYR A 39 -16.40 -4.01 7.15
CA TYR A 39 -16.73 -3.80 8.57
C TYR A 39 -17.66 -4.87 9.10
N SER A 40 -17.59 -5.11 10.42
CA SER A 40 -18.57 -5.97 11.09
C SER A 40 -19.99 -5.42 10.90
N ARG A 41 -20.98 -6.32 10.93
CA ARG A 41 -22.40 -5.92 10.89
C ARG A 41 -22.72 -4.92 12.01
N LEU A 42 -22.14 -5.14 13.19
CA LEU A 42 -22.31 -4.26 14.36
C LEU A 42 -21.75 -2.86 14.14
N ASP A 43 -20.57 -2.72 13.52
CA ASP A 43 -20.00 -1.40 13.25
C ASP A 43 -20.85 -0.62 12.24
N ARG A 44 -21.35 -1.33 11.21
CA ARG A 44 -22.24 -0.74 10.20
C ARG A 44 -23.57 -0.31 10.81
N THR A 45 -24.20 -1.14 11.64
CA THR A 45 -25.46 -0.78 12.31
C THR A 45 -25.26 0.35 13.29
N LYS A 46 -24.22 0.32 14.14
CA LYS A 46 -23.89 1.43 15.05
C LYS A 46 -23.67 2.74 14.32
N ALA A 47 -22.91 2.73 13.22
CA ALA A 47 -22.66 3.92 12.42
C ALA A 47 -23.97 4.50 11.85
N ARG A 48 -24.85 3.65 11.29
CA ARG A 48 -26.16 4.05 10.77
C ARG A 48 -27.07 4.59 11.87
N THR A 49 -27.21 3.89 12.98
CA THR A 49 -28.07 4.30 14.09
C THR A 49 -27.62 5.64 14.68
N LYS A 50 -26.30 5.84 14.87
CA LYS A 50 -25.78 7.13 15.33
C LYS A 50 -26.05 8.25 14.34
N GLN A 51 -25.90 7.99 13.04
CA GLN A 51 -26.26 8.95 12.00
C GLN A 51 -27.75 9.31 12.09
N SER A 52 -28.64 8.31 12.15
CA SER A 52 -30.09 8.55 12.26
C SER A 52 -30.49 9.32 13.53
N ILE A 53 -29.83 9.07 14.67
CA ILE A 53 -30.07 9.83 15.90
C ILE A 53 -29.55 11.27 15.75
N MET A 54 -28.39 11.47 15.11
CA MET A 54 -27.87 12.81 14.84
C MET A 54 -28.82 13.62 13.96
N ASP A 55 -29.34 13.01 12.90
CA ASP A 55 -30.24 13.67 11.95
C ASP A 55 -31.60 13.99 12.59
N ARG A 56 -32.15 13.07 13.40
CA ARG A 56 -33.49 13.22 14.02
C ARG A 56 -33.48 14.05 15.31
N TYR A 57 -32.45 13.90 16.15
CA TYR A 57 -32.34 14.56 17.45
C TYR A 57 -30.96 15.22 17.61
N PRO A 58 -30.73 16.39 16.97
CA PRO A 58 -29.40 17.01 16.94
C PRO A 58 -28.83 17.33 18.32
N HIS A 59 -29.69 17.64 19.30
CA HIS A 59 -29.30 17.92 20.69
C HIS A 59 -28.70 16.69 21.40
N ILE A 60 -29.11 15.48 21.02
CA ILE A 60 -28.52 14.21 21.47
C ILE A 60 -27.29 13.88 20.63
N GLY A 61 -27.41 14.03 19.30
CA GLY A 61 -26.34 13.71 18.34
C GLY A 61 -25.05 14.49 18.55
N ARG A 62 -25.14 15.76 18.99
CA ARG A 62 -23.97 16.60 19.33
C ARG A 62 -23.10 16.02 20.45
N ARG A 63 -23.61 15.08 21.25
CA ARG A 63 -22.83 14.37 22.28
C ARG A 63 -22.03 13.19 21.73
N PHE A 64 -22.23 12.80 20.47
CA PHE A 64 -21.46 11.72 19.87
C PHE A 64 -20.06 12.21 19.48
N ASN A 65 -19.03 11.68 20.16
CA ASN A 65 -17.62 11.96 19.84
C ASN A 65 -17.19 11.50 18.44
N ARG A 66 -17.95 10.57 17.82
CA ARG A 66 -17.72 10.10 16.45
C ARG A 66 -19.01 9.58 15.84
N ILE A 67 -19.21 9.94 14.58
CA ILE A 67 -20.30 9.51 13.73
C ILE A 67 -19.68 8.88 12.47
N GLY A 68 -20.34 7.86 11.92
CA GLY A 68 -19.81 7.07 10.80
C GLY A 68 -18.99 5.85 11.22
N LEU A 69 -18.33 5.24 10.24
CA LEU A 69 -17.59 3.99 10.40
C LEU A 69 -16.27 4.22 11.15
N PRO A 70 -15.81 3.26 11.97
CA PRO A 70 -14.53 3.39 12.66
C PRO A 70 -13.36 3.37 11.65
N PRO A 71 -12.35 4.24 11.78
CA PRO A 71 -11.20 4.21 10.90
C PRO A 71 -10.35 2.96 11.14
N LYS A 72 -9.91 2.33 10.06
CA LYS A 72 -9.03 1.17 10.05
C LYS A 72 -7.58 1.60 9.91
N LEU A 73 -6.72 0.96 10.70
CA LEU A 73 -5.27 1.10 10.58
C LEU A 73 -4.78 0.19 9.45
N GLY A 74 -3.88 0.70 8.60
CA GLY A 74 -3.28 -0.08 7.51
C GLY A 74 -2.15 0.69 6.83
N SER A 75 -1.49 0.03 5.88
CA SER A 75 -0.48 0.63 5.02
C SER A 75 -1.18 1.34 3.85
N PHE A 76 -0.65 2.50 3.49
CA PHE A 76 -1.07 3.24 2.31
C PHE A 76 0.15 3.56 1.48
N GLN A 77 0.23 2.90 0.34
CA GLN A 77 1.30 3.04 -0.65
C GLN A 77 0.86 3.99 -1.75
N MET A 78 1.75 4.88 -2.17
CA MET A 78 1.53 5.74 -3.33
C MET A 78 1.42 4.90 -4.60
N PHE A 79 0.38 5.16 -5.40
CA PHE A 79 0.23 4.51 -6.71
C PHE A 79 1.24 5.07 -7.71
N VAL A 80 1.85 4.19 -8.50
CA VAL A 80 2.77 4.54 -9.59
C VAL A 80 2.18 4.08 -10.93
N ASN A 81 2.23 4.95 -11.93
CA ASN A 81 1.64 4.70 -13.24
C ASN A 81 2.66 4.09 -14.20
N GLU A 82 2.17 3.48 -15.28
CA GLU A 82 3.00 3.04 -16.42
C GLU A 82 3.99 1.89 -16.13
N TYR A 83 3.93 1.29 -14.95
CA TYR A 83 4.64 0.05 -14.66
C TYR A 83 3.85 -1.18 -15.15
N LYS A 84 4.59 -2.23 -15.49
CA LYS A 84 4.08 -3.58 -15.78
C LYS A 84 4.82 -4.57 -14.88
N ASP A 85 4.25 -5.76 -14.74
CA ASP A 85 4.91 -6.86 -14.03
C ASP A 85 6.30 -7.11 -14.62
N ALA A 86 7.29 -7.38 -13.75
CA ALA A 86 8.67 -7.63 -14.21
C ALA A 86 8.74 -8.81 -15.19
N GLU A 87 7.94 -9.85 -14.96
CA GLU A 87 7.83 -11.02 -15.82
C GLU A 87 7.35 -10.67 -17.24
N TYR A 88 6.47 -9.68 -17.40
CA TYR A 88 6.02 -9.22 -18.71
C TYR A 88 7.22 -8.77 -19.55
N TRP A 89 8.07 -7.91 -19.00
CA TRP A 89 9.25 -7.40 -19.72
C TRP A 89 10.32 -8.46 -19.95
N LEU A 90 10.63 -9.26 -18.92
CA LEU A 90 11.66 -10.30 -19.02
C LEU A 90 11.33 -11.34 -20.11
N ARG A 91 10.07 -11.82 -20.14
CA ARG A 91 9.62 -12.77 -21.17
C ARG A 91 9.64 -12.17 -22.57
N GLN A 92 9.29 -10.88 -22.72
CA GLN A 92 9.38 -10.21 -24.03
C GLN A 92 10.83 -10.17 -24.53
N TRP A 93 11.79 -9.80 -23.68
CA TRP A 93 13.20 -9.74 -24.07
C TRP A 93 13.83 -11.12 -24.36
N GLU A 94 13.35 -12.17 -23.69
CA GLU A 94 13.78 -13.56 -23.98
C GLU A 94 13.20 -14.08 -25.29
N SER A 95 11.91 -13.84 -25.55
CA SER A 95 11.23 -14.34 -26.76
C SER A 95 11.55 -13.53 -28.02
N GLN A 96 11.78 -12.23 -27.87
CA GLN A 96 12.02 -11.28 -28.94
C GLN A 96 13.26 -10.43 -28.60
N PRO A 97 14.48 -10.98 -28.82
CA PRO A 97 15.73 -10.31 -28.45
C PRO A 97 15.92 -8.93 -29.11
N GLU A 98 15.28 -8.67 -30.24
CA GLU A 98 15.26 -7.37 -30.92
C GLU A 98 14.52 -6.28 -30.12
N GLN A 99 13.63 -6.67 -29.20
CA GLN A 99 12.95 -5.76 -28.28
C GLN A 99 13.74 -5.54 -26.99
N ALA A 100 14.86 -6.25 -26.80
CA ALA A 100 15.69 -6.07 -25.62
C ALA A 100 16.28 -4.65 -25.57
N PRO A 101 16.41 -4.06 -24.38
CA PRO A 101 16.92 -2.71 -24.23
C PRO A 101 18.36 -2.60 -24.73
N PRO A 102 18.75 -1.44 -25.31
CA PRO A 102 20.15 -1.17 -25.67
C PRO A 102 21.10 -1.35 -24.47
N PRO A 103 22.41 -1.58 -24.70
CA PRO A 103 23.36 -1.87 -23.62
C PRO A 103 23.38 -0.84 -22.47
N ALA A 104 23.19 0.45 -22.77
CA ALA A 104 23.09 1.49 -21.75
C ALA A 104 21.85 1.30 -20.84
N THR A 105 20.67 1.15 -21.44
CA THR A 105 19.42 0.90 -20.71
C THR A 105 19.45 -0.44 -19.96
N LYS A 106 20.10 -1.48 -20.51
CA LYS A 106 20.30 -2.76 -19.82
C LYS A 106 21.17 -2.60 -18.57
N LYS A 107 22.19 -1.74 -18.63
CA LYS A 107 23.00 -1.39 -17.46
C LYS A 107 22.18 -0.65 -16.40
N ASP A 108 21.33 0.28 -16.80
CA ASP A 108 20.43 0.97 -15.87
C ASP A 108 19.43 0.01 -15.21
N PHE A 109 18.85 -0.92 -15.99
CA PHE A 109 17.99 -1.98 -15.48
C PHE A 109 18.72 -2.84 -14.45
N GLN A 110 19.94 -3.27 -14.74
CA GLN A 110 20.78 -4.04 -13.82
C GLN A 110 21.01 -3.30 -12.49
N LEU A 111 21.30 -1.99 -12.54
CA LEU A 111 21.46 -1.17 -11.34
C LEU A 111 20.16 -1.07 -10.52
N GLN A 112 18.99 -0.98 -11.17
CA GLN A 112 17.71 -1.00 -10.46
C GLN A 112 17.41 -2.37 -9.85
N PHE A 113 17.75 -3.45 -10.56
CA PHE A 113 17.61 -4.81 -10.06
C PHE A 113 18.50 -5.06 -8.84
N GLU A 114 19.74 -4.59 -8.84
CA GLU A 114 20.65 -4.68 -7.69
C GLU A 114 20.08 -3.99 -6.44
N ARG A 115 19.45 -2.82 -6.62
CA ARG A 115 18.75 -2.13 -5.51
C ARG A 115 17.62 -2.98 -4.94
N MET A 116 16.85 -3.65 -5.81
CA MET A 116 15.78 -4.57 -5.40
C MET A 116 16.32 -5.72 -4.58
N VAL A 117 17.39 -6.37 -5.06
CA VAL A 117 18.07 -7.47 -4.35
C VAL A 117 18.57 -7.02 -2.98
N VAL A 118 19.20 -5.85 -2.89
CA VAL A 118 19.68 -5.28 -1.61
C VAL A 118 18.53 -5.11 -0.64
N LEU A 119 17.42 -4.50 -1.08
CA LEU A 119 16.25 -4.29 -0.23
C LEU A 119 15.66 -5.61 0.27
N ASP A 120 15.33 -6.52 -0.64
CA ASP A 120 14.67 -7.79 -0.34
C ASP A 120 15.52 -8.66 0.59
N TYR A 121 16.84 -8.66 0.36
CA TYR A 121 17.76 -9.39 1.22
C TYR A 121 17.82 -8.81 2.64
N ILE A 122 17.89 -7.49 2.77
CA ILE A 122 17.95 -6.81 4.08
C ILE A 122 16.66 -7.03 4.88
N ILE A 123 15.50 -6.89 4.25
CA ILE A 123 14.21 -7.06 4.94
C ILE A 123 13.82 -8.54 5.08
N ARG A 124 14.60 -9.46 4.50
CA ARG A 124 14.29 -10.91 4.43
C ARG A 124 12.89 -11.14 3.86
N ASN A 125 12.62 -10.50 2.72
CA ASN A 125 11.34 -10.64 2.04
C ASN A 125 11.08 -12.13 1.74
N THR A 126 9.94 -12.66 2.18
CA THR A 126 9.67 -14.10 2.12
C THR A 126 8.98 -14.56 0.84
N GLY A 127 8.51 -13.63 -0.01
CA GLY A 127 7.72 -13.95 -1.20
C GLY A 127 6.37 -14.58 -0.89
#